data_AF-A0A7C4VPJ8-F1
#
_entry.id   AF-A0A7C4VPJ8-F1
#
_cell.length_a   1.000
_cell.length_b   1.000
_cell.length_c   1.000
_cell.angle_alpha   90.00
_cell.angle_beta   90.00
_cell.angle_gamma   90.00
#
_symmetry.space_group_name_H-M   'P 1'
#
loop_
_entity.id
_entity.type
_entity.pdbx_description
1 polymer ?
#
loop_
_entity_poly.entity_id
_entity_poly.type
_entity_poly.pdbx_seq_one_letter_code
_entity_poly.pdbx_strand_id
1 'polypeptide(L)'
;MSAFALVVVVTTATASEVARAPGAYASLTTVDAAACARACAEDGICMAWALHRDNACHLAAVVPAEADPHAIAAGVANRAPAFLQARIPVLHADAVIHAADAPTSEAPAPTEMRSAVEDDAVLLGGPREGDLRLTLR
;
A
#
# COMPACT_ATOMS: atom_id res chain seq x y z
N MET A 1 -15.90 66.41 -11.37
CA MET A 1 -16.54 65.11 -11.65
C MET A 1 -15.44 64.12 -12.00
N SER A 2 -14.95 63.34 -11.04
CA SER A 2 -13.92 62.31 -11.29
C SER A 2 -14.59 60.95 -11.37
N ALA A 3 -14.45 60.29 -12.52
CA ALA A 3 -14.91 58.93 -12.75
C ALA A 3 -13.83 57.95 -12.29
N PHE A 4 -14.16 57.05 -11.37
CA PHE A 4 -13.29 55.95 -10.98
C PHE A 4 -13.57 54.75 -11.90
N ALA A 5 -12.57 54.37 -12.69
CA ALA A 5 -12.61 53.17 -13.52
C ALA A 5 -12.34 51.93 -12.66
N LEU A 6 -13.27 50.99 -12.67
CA LEU A 6 -13.22 49.76 -11.89
C LEU A 6 -12.55 48.67 -12.74
N VAL A 7 -11.32 48.31 -12.38
CA VAL A 7 -10.57 47.22 -13.01
C VAL A 7 -10.94 45.91 -12.33
N VAL A 8 -11.67 45.05 -13.03
CA VAL A 8 -12.01 43.70 -12.56
C VAL A 8 -10.86 42.77 -12.95
N VAL A 9 -10.06 42.34 -11.97
CA VAL A 9 -9.02 41.32 -12.15
C VAL A 9 -9.66 39.95 -11.97
N VAL A 10 -9.83 39.21 -13.06
CA VAL A 10 -10.30 37.82 -13.03
C VAL A 10 -9.09 36.90 -12.87
N THR A 11 -8.89 36.35 -11.67
CA THR A 11 -7.86 35.33 -11.42
C THR A 11 -8.42 33.94 -11.70
N THR A 12 -8.10 33.37 -12.86
CA THR A 12 -8.35 31.95 -13.14
C THR A 12 -7.28 31.10 -12.46
N ALA A 13 -7.60 30.50 -11.32
CA ALA A 13 -6.75 29.49 -10.68
C ALA A 13 -6.81 28.20 -11.51
N THR A 14 -5.78 27.94 -12.31
CA THR A 14 -5.59 26.63 -12.93
C THR A 14 -5.00 25.70 -11.88
N ALA A 15 -5.85 24.92 -11.20
CA ALA A 15 -5.37 23.78 -10.42
C ALA A 15 -4.81 22.76 -11.42
N SER A 16 -3.49 22.63 -11.46
CA SER A 16 -2.84 21.53 -12.19
C SER A 16 -3.26 20.24 -11.50
N GLU A 17 -4.24 19.55 -12.08
CA GLU A 17 -4.52 18.16 -11.73
C GLU A 17 -3.27 17.36 -12.12
N VAL A 18 -2.40 17.12 -11.13
CA VAL A 18 -1.36 16.11 -11.22
C VAL A 18 -2.09 14.83 -11.62
N ALA A 19 -1.83 14.35 -12.84
CA ALA A 19 -2.47 13.18 -13.39
C ALA A 19 -2.24 12.01 -12.43
N ARG A 20 -3.26 11.68 -11.64
CA ARG A 20 -3.19 10.58 -10.69
C ARG A 20 -3.21 9.27 -11.46
N ALA A 21 -2.35 8.34 -11.06
CA ALA A 21 -2.44 6.97 -11.55
C ALA A 21 -3.88 6.43 -11.36
N PRO A 22 -4.40 5.64 -12.30
CA PRO A 22 -5.76 5.11 -12.22
C PRO A 22 -5.94 4.31 -10.93
N GLY A 23 -6.94 4.66 -10.12
CA GLY A 23 -7.20 4.02 -8.82
C GLY A 23 -6.35 4.54 -7.66
N ALA A 24 -5.48 5.54 -7.89
CA ALA A 24 -4.73 6.18 -6.82
C ALA A 24 -5.65 7.06 -5.95
N TYR A 25 -5.64 6.81 -4.64
CA TYR A 25 -6.41 7.58 -3.67
C TYR A 25 -5.53 8.53 -2.85
N ALA A 26 -4.22 8.26 -2.78
CA ALA A 26 -3.26 9.10 -2.09
C ALA A 26 -2.02 9.35 -2.97
N SER A 27 -1.40 10.50 -2.75
CA SER A 27 -0.10 10.85 -3.30
C SER A 27 0.75 11.42 -2.17
N LEU A 28 1.96 10.90 -2.01
CA LEU A 28 2.94 11.35 -1.03
C LEU A 28 4.30 11.49 -1.67
N THR A 29 5.14 12.36 -1.14
CA THR A 29 6.52 12.51 -1.64
C THR A 29 7.43 11.51 -0.92
N THR A 30 8.13 10.65 -1.66
CA THR A 30 9.06 9.66 -1.10
C THR A 30 10.42 9.73 -1.74
N VAL A 31 11.48 9.48 -0.97
CA VAL A 31 12.86 9.55 -1.46
C VAL A 31 13.18 8.47 -2.49
N ASP A 32 12.58 7.29 -2.35
CA ASP A 32 12.85 6.14 -3.22
C ASP A 32 11.66 5.15 -3.25
N ALA A 33 11.81 4.12 -4.08
CA ALA A 33 10.81 3.08 -4.28
C ALA A 33 10.58 2.25 -3.00
N ALA A 34 11.61 2.04 -2.17
CA ALA A 34 11.48 1.28 -0.94
C ALA A 34 10.65 2.04 0.11
N ALA A 35 10.81 3.36 0.21
CA ALA A 35 9.97 4.24 1.01
C ALA A 35 8.53 4.24 0.52
N CYS A 36 8.30 4.28 -0.80
CA CYS A 36 6.96 4.16 -1.39
C CYS A 36 6.30 2.80 -1.08
N ALA A 37 7.06 1.71 -1.20
CA ALA A 37 6.59 0.37 -0.86
C ALA A 37 6.24 0.23 0.62
N ARG A 38 7.06 0.77 1.53
CA ARG A 38 6.78 0.79 2.97
C ARG A 38 5.53 1.59 3.30
N ALA A 39 5.37 2.78 2.71
CA ALA A 39 4.17 3.59 2.90
C ALA A 39 2.91 2.84 2.46
N CYS A 40 2.98 2.12 1.32
CA CYS A 40 1.90 1.24 0.92
C CYS A 40 1.67 0.11 1.94
N ALA A 41 2.72 -0.56 2.43
CA ALA A 41 2.58 -1.65 3.38
C ALA A 41 1.94 -1.22 4.73
N GLU A 42 2.28 -0.02 5.21
CA GLU A 42 1.76 0.56 6.46
C GLU A 42 0.32 1.07 6.33
N ASP A 43 -0.08 1.52 5.15
CA ASP A 43 -1.45 1.86 4.85
C ASP A 43 -2.33 0.59 4.85
N GLY A 44 -3.53 0.61 5.44
CA GLY A 44 -4.37 -0.59 5.56
C GLY A 44 -5.14 -0.99 4.29
N ILE A 45 -5.17 -0.12 3.27
CA ILE A 45 -6.01 -0.26 2.08
C ILE A 45 -5.23 -0.26 0.75
N CYS A 46 -3.97 0.22 0.71
CA CYS A 46 -3.15 0.25 -0.52
C CYS A 46 -2.91 -1.15 -1.16
N MET A 47 -3.47 -1.46 -2.31
CA MET A 47 -3.14 -2.72 -3.01
C MET A 47 -1.93 -2.61 -3.93
N ALA A 48 -1.63 -1.41 -4.44
CA ALA A 48 -0.51 -1.16 -5.35
C ALA A 48 0.04 0.26 -5.17
N TRP A 49 1.29 0.44 -5.57
CA TRP A 49 1.97 1.73 -5.53
C TRP A 49 2.77 2.00 -6.80
N ALA A 50 2.94 3.26 -7.14
CA ALA A 50 3.74 3.73 -8.26
C ALA A 50 4.54 4.97 -7.87
N LEU A 51 5.85 4.95 -8.10
CA LEU A 51 6.75 6.08 -7.90
C LEU A 51 7.05 6.75 -9.25
N HIS A 52 6.92 8.06 -9.31
CA HIS A 52 7.20 8.91 -10.47
C HIS A 52 8.52 9.69 -10.29
N ARG A 53 9.00 10.32 -11.37
CA ARG A 53 10.30 11.04 -11.40
C ARG A 53 10.38 12.27 -10.50
N ASP A 54 9.24 12.85 -10.19
CA ASP A 54 9.09 13.99 -9.27
C ASP A 54 9.04 13.55 -7.80
N ASN A 55 9.38 12.29 -7.52
CA ASN A 55 9.27 11.65 -6.22
C ASN A 55 7.83 11.52 -5.72
N ALA A 56 6.83 11.66 -6.59
CA ALA A 56 5.44 11.38 -6.26
C ALA A 56 5.21 9.87 -6.19
N CYS A 57 4.86 9.39 -5.00
CA CYS A 57 4.43 8.04 -4.72
C CYS A 57 2.90 8.02 -4.67
N HIS A 58 2.30 7.41 -5.67
CA HIS A 58 0.86 7.20 -5.77
C HIS A 58 0.48 5.86 -5.14
N LEU A 59 -0.40 5.89 -4.15
CA LEU A 59 -0.98 4.69 -3.52
C LEU A 59 -2.37 4.43 -4.09
N ALA A 60 -2.63 3.19 -4.48
CA ALA A 60 -3.87 2.76 -5.10
C ALA A 60 -4.55 1.66 -4.28
N ALA A 61 -5.87 1.76 -4.07
CA ALA A 61 -6.65 0.79 -3.32
C ALA A 61 -7.11 -0.38 -4.21
N VAL A 62 -6.78 -0.34 -5.50
CA VAL A 62 -7.05 -1.38 -6.49
C VAL A 62 -5.78 -1.53 -7.30
N VAL A 63 -5.39 -2.77 -7.62
CA VAL A 63 -4.25 -3.01 -8.51
C VAL A 63 -4.68 -2.63 -9.93
N PRO A 64 -4.01 -1.66 -10.58
CA PRO A 64 -4.36 -1.28 -11.94
C PRO A 64 -4.13 -2.44 -12.90
N ALA A 65 -4.98 -2.53 -13.93
CA ALA A 65 -4.89 -3.60 -14.93
C ALA A 65 -3.61 -3.51 -15.77
N GLU A 66 -3.09 -2.29 -15.92
CA GLU A 66 -1.89 -1.96 -16.69
C GLU A 66 -0.94 -1.15 -15.82
N ALA A 67 0.36 -1.31 -16.06
CA ALA A 67 1.38 -0.50 -15.41
C ALA A 67 1.25 0.96 -15.86
N ASP A 68 1.45 1.90 -14.94
CA ASP A 68 1.50 3.32 -15.27
C ASP A 68 2.75 3.59 -16.12
N PRO A 69 2.61 4.09 -17.36
CA PRO A 69 3.74 4.32 -18.27
C PRO A 69 4.68 5.44 -17.80
N HIS A 70 4.25 6.27 -16.84
CA HIS A 70 5.05 7.35 -16.28
C HIS A 70 5.76 6.95 -14.98
N ALA A 71 5.45 5.78 -14.43
CA ALA A 71 6.12 5.28 -13.23
C ALA A 71 7.56 4.83 -13.53
N ILE A 72 8.49 5.25 -12.67
CA ILE A 72 9.87 4.76 -12.68
C ILE A 72 10.06 3.52 -11.83
N ALA A 73 9.16 3.28 -10.88
CA ALA A 73 9.06 2.05 -10.12
C ALA A 73 7.61 1.83 -9.74
N ALA A 74 7.17 0.58 -9.70
CA ALA A 74 5.83 0.24 -9.24
C ALA A 74 5.85 -1.14 -8.59
N GLY A 75 4.87 -1.37 -7.71
CA GLY A 75 4.76 -2.63 -7.00
C GLY A 75 3.36 -2.89 -6.47
N VAL A 76 3.19 -4.12 -6.01
CA VAL A 76 1.94 -4.63 -5.44
C VAL A 76 2.18 -4.96 -3.97
N ALA A 77 1.24 -4.62 -3.10
CA ALA A 77 1.34 -4.97 -1.68
C ALA A 77 1.07 -6.47 -1.46
N ASN A 78 1.65 -7.04 -0.40
CA ASN A 78 1.45 -8.45 -0.04
C ASN A 78 -0.02 -8.85 0.17
N ARG A 79 -0.87 -7.88 0.54
CA ARG A 79 -2.32 -8.07 0.73
C ARG A 79 -3.12 -8.14 -0.58
N ALA A 80 -2.53 -7.73 -1.71
CA ALA A 80 -3.21 -7.86 -2.98
C ALA A 80 -3.40 -9.35 -3.32
N PRO A 81 -4.50 -9.72 -3.99
CA PRO A 81 -4.73 -11.09 -4.41
C PRO A 81 -3.56 -11.68 -5.21
N ALA A 82 -3.22 -12.94 -4.96
CA ALA A 82 -2.07 -13.61 -5.60
C ALA A 82 -2.11 -13.56 -7.14
N PHE A 83 -3.31 -13.59 -7.75
CA PHE A 83 -3.46 -13.51 -9.20
C PHE A 83 -3.09 -12.13 -9.79
N LEU A 84 -3.03 -11.08 -8.97
CA LEU A 84 -2.58 -9.74 -9.37
C LEU A 84 -1.07 -9.57 -9.17
N GLN A 85 -0.49 -10.24 -8.18
CA GLN A 85 0.96 -10.21 -7.92
C GLN A 85 1.76 -10.74 -9.12
N ALA A 86 1.20 -11.69 -9.89
CA ALA A 86 1.82 -12.23 -11.09
C ALA A 86 1.70 -11.33 -12.34
N ARG A 87 0.86 -10.28 -12.31
CA ARG A 87 0.51 -9.48 -13.50
C ARG A 87 1.34 -8.22 -13.65
N ILE A 88 1.75 -7.61 -12.54
CA ILE A 88 2.60 -6.44 -12.61
C ILE A 88 4.02 -6.96 -12.70
N PRO A 89 4.71 -6.83 -13.86
CA PRO A 89 6.15 -6.96 -13.84
C PRO A 89 6.59 -5.90 -12.84
N VAL A 90 7.07 -6.33 -11.68
CA VAL A 90 7.74 -5.42 -10.77
C VAL A 90 8.84 -4.84 -11.62
N LEU A 91 8.65 -3.59 -12.05
CA LEU A 91 9.71 -2.75 -12.58
C LEU A 91 10.60 -2.57 -11.36
N HIS A 92 11.42 -3.60 -11.10
CA HIS A 92 12.55 -3.50 -10.23
C HIS A 92 13.28 -2.30 -10.79
N ALA A 93 13.43 -1.29 -9.94
CA ALA A 93 14.40 -0.26 -10.17
C ALA A 93 15.75 -0.98 -10.23
N ASP A 94 16.13 -1.48 -11.40
CA ASP A 94 17.49 -1.88 -11.76
C ASP A 94 18.34 -0.61 -11.90
N ALA A 95 18.26 0.22 -10.86
CA ALA A 95 18.90 1.50 -10.70
C ALA A 95 19.32 1.65 -9.23
N VAL A 96 20.13 0.69 -8.76
CA VAL A 96 21.10 0.90 -7.67
C VAL A 96 22.35 0.11 -8.09
N ILE A 97 23.34 0.75 -8.74
CA ILE A 97 24.41 1.55 -8.10
C ILE A 97 25.32 0.64 -7.27
N HIS A 98 26.61 0.66 -7.61
CA HIS A 98 27.75 0.05 -6.92
C HIS A 98 27.48 -0.49 -5.52
N ALA A 99 27.71 -1.80 -5.37
CA ALA A 99 28.03 -2.44 -4.09
C ALA A 99 29.13 -1.66 -3.37
N ALA A 100 28.74 -0.79 -2.45
CA ALA A 100 29.59 -0.31 -1.37
C ALA A 100 29.16 -1.06 -0.12
N ASP A 101 30.04 -1.97 0.33
CA ASP A 101 30.12 -2.60 1.63
C ASP A 101 28.81 -2.77 2.43
N ALA A 102 28.23 -3.96 2.34
CA ALA A 102 27.43 -4.48 3.43
C ALA A 102 28.36 -4.85 4.61
N PRO A 103 28.16 -4.33 5.83
CA PRO A 103 28.68 -5.04 7.00
C PRO A 103 27.94 -6.37 7.08
N THR A 104 28.71 -7.46 7.05
CA THR A 104 28.26 -8.83 7.35
C THR A 104 27.46 -8.82 8.65
N SER A 105 26.14 -8.83 8.55
CA SER A 105 25.25 -9.11 9.67
C SER A 105 25.25 -10.63 9.87
N GLU A 106 26.18 -11.09 10.70
CA GLU A 106 26.26 -12.45 11.20
C GLU A 106 24.92 -12.82 11.85
N ALA A 107 24.21 -13.77 11.25
CA ALA A 107 22.93 -14.25 11.75
C ALA A 107 23.17 -15.06 13.05
N PRO A 108 22.48 -14.77 14.16
CA PRO A 108 22.50 -15.65 15.32
C PRO A 108 21.81 -16.98 14.96
N ALA A 109 22.43 -18.08 15.39
CA ALA A 109 21.97 -19.45 15.18
C ALA A 109 20.51 -19.66 15.61
N PRO A 110 19.76 -20.55 14.94
CA PRO A 110 18.38 -20.84 15.29
C PRO A 110 18.32 -21.42 16.71
N THR A 111 17.68 -20.68 17.62
CA THR A 111 17.30 -21.23 18.92
C THR A 111 16.07 -22.09 18.70
N GLU A 112 16.25 -23.39 18.91
CA GLU A 112 15.22 -24.42 18.89
C GLU A 112 14.13 -24.07 19.92
N MET A 113 13.04 -23.46 19.46
CA MET A 113 11.91 -23.13 20.31
C MET A 113 11.11 -24.42 20.56
N ARG A 114 11.41 -25.06 21.69
CA ARG A 114 10.70 -26.23 22.22
C ARG A 114 9.19 -25.98 22.22
N SER A 115 8.45 -26.90 21.58
CA SER A 115 7.01 -27.06 21.77
C SER A 115 6.68 -27.21 23.26
N ALA A 116 5.98 -26.22 23.80
CA ALA A 116 5.07 -26.40 24.92
C ALA A 116 3.67 -26.47 24.29
N VAL A 117 3.05 -27.67 24.24
CA VAL A 117 2.07 -28.13 25.23
C VAL A 117 0.88 -27.16 25.25
N GLU A 118 -0.15 -27.44 24.45
CA GLU A 118 -1.41 -28.02 24.95
C GLU A 118 -2.01 -27.21 26.11
N ASP A 119 -3.10 -26.49 25.84
CA ASP A 119 -4.41 -26.59 26.51
C ASP A 119 -5.14 -25.23 26.43
N ASP A 120 -5.96 -25.01 25.39
CA ASP A 120 -6.92 -23.89 25.37
C ASP A 120 -8.16 -24.22 24.52
N ALA A 121 -8.62 -25.46 24.62
CA ALA A 121 -9.89 -25.92 24.03
C ALA A 121 -11.11 -25.62 24.94
N VAL A 122 -11.05 -24.58 25.78
CA VAL A 122 -12.07 -24.26 26.80
C VAL A 122 -12.56 -22.79 26.70
N LEU A 123 -12.48 -22.16 25.52
CA LEU A 123 -12.97 -20.78 25.31
C LEU A 123 -14.04 -20.62 24.23
N LEU A 124 -14.51 -21.73 23.64
CA LEU A 124 -15.73 -21.74 22.83
C LEU A 124 -16.85 -22.32 23.66
N GLY A 125 -17.41 -21.49 24.55
CA GLY A 125 -18.65 -21.73 25.26
C GLY A 125 -19.83 -21.88 24.30
N GLY A 126 -19.88 -23.00 23.59
CA GLY A 126 -21.01 -23.43 22.81
C GLY A 126 -22.12 -23.95 23.73
N PRO A 127 -23.39 -23.64 23.46
CA PRO A 127 -24.51 -24.12 24.26
C PRO A 127 -24.54 -25.66 24.25
N ARG A 128 -24.63 -26.26 25.44
CA ARG A 128 -24.77 -27.72 25.59
C ARG A 128 -26.09 -28.16 24.99
N GLU A 129 -26.07 -29.21 24.16
CA GLU A 129 -27.20 -29.77 23.40
C GLU A 129 -28.31 -30.42 24.28
N GLY A 130 -28.39 -30.07 25.58
CA GLY A 130 -29.34 -30.64 26.54
C GLY A 130 -30.66 -29.89 26.70
N ASP A 131 -30.82 -28.70 26.12
CA ASP A 131 -31.93 -27.77 26.45
C ASP A 131 -32.91 -27.46 25.30
N LEU A 132 -33.00 -28.35 24.30
CA LEU A 132 -34.00 -28.26 23.23
C LEU A 132 -34.99 -29.42 23.30
N ARG A 133 -35.66 -29.56 24.46
CA ARG A 133 -36.94 -30.27 24.54
C ARG A 133 -38.10 -29.28 24.39
N LEU A 134 -38.27 -28.81 23.15
CA LEU A 134 -39.53 -28.21 22.69
C LEU A 134 -40.63 -29.27 22.75
N THR A 135 -41.33 -29.29 23.87
CA THR A 135 -42.61 -29.98 24.04
C THR A 135 -43.68 -29.14 23.34
N LEU A 136 -43.91 -29.41 22.06
CA LEU A 136 -45.10 -28.94 21.36
C LEU A 136 -46.26 -29.87 21.74
N ARG A 137 -47.19 -29.31 22.52
CA ARG A 137 -48.52 -29.83 22.80
C ARG A 137 -49.54 -29.10 21.95
#